data_AF-A0A519P9U2-F1
#
_entry.id   AF-A0A519P9U2-F1
#
_cell.length_a   1.000
_cell.length_b   1.000
_cell.length_c   1.000
_cell.angle_alpha   90.00
_cell.angle_beta   90.00
_cell.angle_gamma   90.00
#
_symmetry.space_group_name_H-M   'P 1'
#
loop_
_entity.id
_entity.type
_entity.pdbx_description
1 polymer ?
#
loop_
_entity_poly.entity_id
_entity_poly.type
_entity_poly.pdbx_seq_one_letter_code
_entity_poly.pdbx_strand_id
1 'polypeptide(L)' 'MRGLIALLVVAAIWASGLLAFAARVDRSTPAPEPQAADGIVALTGAGSNARIGAAMELLEDGKAQRMLVSGVNREASRE' A
#
# COMPACT_ATOMS: atom_id res chain seq x y z
N MET A 1 25.31 -33.16 -7.40
CA MET A 1 23.95 -33.44 -6.86
C MET A 1 23.64 -32.66 -5.58
N ARG A 2 24.47 -32.72 -4.52
CA ARG A 2 24.22 -32.00 -3.26
C ARG A 2 24.02 -30.48 -3.41
N GLY A 3 24.84 -29.81 -4.23
CA GLY A 3 24.71 -28.37 -4.49
C GLY A 3 23.41 -27.99 -5.22
N LEU A 4 22.97 -28.83 -6.18
CA LEU A 4 21.70 -28.62 -6.88
C LEU A 4 20.51 -28.78 -5.92
N ILE A 5 20.55 -29.79 -5.05
CA ILE A 5 19.52 -29.99 -4.02
C ILE A 5 19.46 -28.78 -3.08
N ALA A 6 20.61 -28.29 -2.60
CA ALA A 6 20.66 -27.11 -1.74
C ALA A 6 20.06 -25.86 -2.43
N LEU A 7 20.40 -25.62 -3.70
CA LEU A 7 19.83 -24.52 -4.47
C LEU A 7 18.31 -24.64 -4.62
N LEU A 8 17.81 -25.83 -4.93
CA LEU A 8 16.37 -26.08 -5.06
C LEU A 8 15.63 -25.86 -3.73
N VAL A 9 16.23 -26.25 -2.60
CA VAL A 9 15.66 -26.00 -1.27
C VAL A 9 15.58 -24.49 -0.98
N VAL A 10 16.65 -23.74 -1.26
CA VAL A 10 16.65 -22.28 -1.08
C VAL A 10 15.60 -21.61 -1.96
N ALA A 11 15.51 -22.02 -3.24
CA ALA A 11 14.52 -21.51 -4.16
C ALA A 11 13.08 -21.83 -3.70
N ALA A 12 12.84 -23.04 -3.19
CA ALA A 12 11.54 -23.44 -2.67
C ALA A 12 11.14 -22.64 -1.43
N ILE A 13 12.07 -22.38 -0.50
CA ILE A 13 11.83 -21.53 0.68
C ILE A 13 11.49 -20.11 0.24
N TRP A 14 12.28 -19.54 -0.67
CA TRP A 14 12.05 -18.20 -1.19
C TRP A 14 10.68 -18.09 -1.89
N ALA A 15 10.36 -19.02 -2.79
CA ALA A 15 9.10 -19.04 -3.51
C ALA A 15 7.90 -19.22 -2.57
N SER A 16 8.02 -20.09 -1.56
CA SER A 16 6.98 -20.26 -0.54
C SER A 16 6.76 -18.99 0.26
N GLY A 17 7.84 -18.28 0.62
CA GLY A 17 7.76 -16.98 1.28
C GLY A 17 7.06 -15.93 0.42
N LEU A 18 7.39 -15.87 -0.88
CA LEU A 18 6.75 -14.98 -1.83
C LEU A 18 5.25 -15.27 -1.98
N LEU A 19 4.88 -16.54 -2.13
CA LEU A 19 3.48 -16.96 -2.24
C LEU A 19 2.69 -16.66 -0.97
N ALA A 20 3.27 -16.90 0.21
CA ALA A 20 2.66 -16.57 1.49
C ALA A 20 2.46 -15.06 1.66
N PHE A 21 3.42 -14.25 1.21
CA PHE A 21 3.32 -12.79 1.19
C PHE A 21 2.20 -12.33 0.25
N ALA A 22 2.19 -12.79 -0.99
CA ALA A 22 1.17 -12.42 -1.97
C ALA A 22 -0.25 -12.78 -1.47
N ALA A 23 -0.44 -14.00 -0.96
CA ALA A 23 -1.71 -14.44 -0.39
C ALA A 23 -2.13 -13.62 0.85
N ARG A 24 -1.17 -13.07 1.60
CA ARG A 24 -1.48 -12.17 2.73
C ARG A 24 -1.92 -10.79 2.25
N VAL A 25 -1.25 -10.23 1.24
CA VAL A 25 -1.62 -8.94 0.64
C VAL A 25 -3.01 -9.00 0.02
N ASP A 26 -3.29 -10.08 -0.72
CA ASP A 26 -4.57 -10.32 -1.38
C ASP A 26 -5.73 -10.35 -0.36
N ARG A 27 -5.55 -11.09 0.74
CA ARG A 27 -6.55 -11.12 1.83
C ARG A 27 -6.72 -9.82 2.60
N SER A 28 -5.78 -8.89 2.49
CA SER A 28 -5.84 -7.58 3.16
C SER A 28 -6.41 -6.48 2.25
N THR A 29 -6.78 -6.80 1.00
CA THR A 29 -7.22 -5.83 0.00
C THR A 29 -8.54 -6.29 -0.65
N PRO A 30 -9.52 -5.39 -0.88
CA PRO A 30 -9.55 -4.00 -0.44
C PRO A 30 -9.73 -3.91 1.08
N ALA A 31 -9.26 -2.80 1.65
CA ALA A 31 -9.58 -2.48 3.03
C ALA A 31 -11.11 -2.35 3.19
N PRO A 32 -11.67 -2.63 4.38
CA PRO A 32 -13.06 -2.35 4.66
C PRO A 32 -13.40 -0.90 4.36
N GLU A 33 -14.57 -0.68 3.80
CA GLU A 33 -15.09 0.63 3.48
C GLU A 33 -15.14 1.51 4.76
N PRO A 34 -14.55 2.71 4.76
CA PRO A 34 -14.57 3.58 5.94
C PRO A 34 -15.97 4.12 6.23
N GLN A 35 -16.20 4.42 7.51
CA GLN A 35 -17.37 5.18 7.95
C GLN A 35 -17.27 6.64 7.49
N ALA A 36 -18.40 7.35 7.51
CA ALA A 36 -18.41 8.78 7.23
C ALA A 36 -17.54 9.54 8.26
N ALA A 37 -16.80 10.55 7.79
CA ALA A 37 -15.91 11.37 8.57
C ALA A 37 -16.01 12.86 8.17
N ASP A 38 -15.45 13.75 8.99
CA ASP A 38 -15.46 15.19 8.69
C ASP A 38 -14.51 15.58 7.53
N GLY A 39 -13.52 14.74 7.24
CA GLY A 39 -12.51 14.99 6.21
C GLY A 39 -11.63 13.77 5.91
N ILE A 40 -11.10 13.73 4.69
CA ILE A 40 -10.13 12.73 4.23
C ILE A 40 -8.74 13.38 4.20
N VAL A 41 -7.70 12.68 4.67
CA VAL A 41 -6.31 13.15 4.57
C VAL A 41 -5.52 12.19 3.68
N ALA A 42 -5.19 12.61 2.47
CA ALA A 42 -4.34 11.86 1.55
C ALA A 42 -2.86 12.17 1.82
N LEU A 43 -2.15 11.23 2.44
CA LEU A 43 -0.71 11.35 2.67
C LEU A 43 0.06 11.13 1.36
N THR A 44 0.80 12.14 0.92
CA THR A 44 1.63 12.12 -0.27
C THR A 44 3.09 11.79 0.05
N GLY A 45 3.85 11.45 -1.00
CA GLY A 45 5.20 10.88 -0.92
C GLY A 45 5.54 10.10 -2.19
N ALA A 46 6.58 9.27 -2.17
CA ALA A 46 6.86 8.36 -3.29
C ALA A 46 5.65 7.43 -3.54
N GLY A 47 5.24 7.28 -4.80
CA GLY A 47 4.10 6.44 -5.20
C GLY A 47 2.71 6.94 -4.72
N SER A 48 2.54 8.24 -4.47
CA SER A 48 1.31 8.79 -3.87
C SER A 48 0.12 8.99 -4.81
N ASN A 49 0.28 8.87 -6.13
CA ASN A 49 -0.82 9.04 -7.10
C ASN A 49 -2.01 8.12 -6.78
N ALA A 50 -1.74 6.86 -6.40
CA ALA A 50 -2.77 5.90 -6.02
C ALA A 50 -3.55 6.33 -4.77
N ARG A 51 -2.88 6.96 -3.79
CA ARG A 51 -3.52 7.41 -2.54
C ARG A 51 -4.39 8.64 -2.75
N ILE A 52 -3.98 9.52 -3.67
CA ILE A 52 -4.80 10.67 -4.07
C ILE A 52 -6.05 10.18 -4.80
N GLY A 53 -5.91 9.24 -5.75
CA GLY A 53 -7.05 8.65 -6.46
C GLY A 53 -8.07 8.00 -5.51
N ALA A 54 -7.63 7.12 -4.62
CA ALA A 54 -8.53 6.49 -3.64
C ALA A 54 -9.22 7.50 -2.71
N ALA A 55 -8.51 8.57 -2.30
CA ALA A 55 -9.11 9.63 -1.49
C ALA A 55 -10.16 10.45 -2.26
N MET A 56 -9.97 10.65 -3.58
CA MET A 56 -10.95 11.28 -4.45
C MET A 56 -12.21 10.41 -4.59
N GLU A 57 -12.06 9.10 -4.81
CA GLU A 57 -13.19 8.16 -4.87
C GLU A 57 -14.04 8.22 -3.59
N LEU A 58 -13.39 8.20 -2.42
CA LEU A 58 -14.10 8.34 -1.13
C LEU A 58 -14.81 9.69 -0.97
N LEU A 59 -14.25 10.77 -1.52
CA LEU A 59 -14.88 12.09 -1.50
C LEU A 59 -16.11 12.14 -2.42
N GLU A 60 -16.01 11.55 -3.61
CA GLU A 60 -17.11 11.42 -4.58
C GLU A 60 -18.24 10.54 -4.03
N ASP A 61 -17.90 9.49 -3.28
CA ASP A 61 -18.84 8.62 -2.57
C ASP A 61 -19.45 9.27 -1.31
N GLY A 62 -19.13 10.54 -1.03
CA GLY A 62 -19.71 11.30 0.09
C GLY A 62 -19.23 10.85 1.47
N LYS A 63 -18.09 10.16 1.56
CA LYS A 63 -17.53 9.67 2.83
C LYS A 63 -17.00 10.79 3.72
N ALA A 64 -16.74 11.97 3.14
CA ALA A 64 -16.45 13.18 3.88
C ALA A 64 -16.85 14.42 3.10
N GLN A 65 -16.81 15.58 3.74
CA GLN A 65 -17.14 16.87 3.11
C GLN A 65 -15.95 17.54 2.41
N ARG A 66 -14.72 17.08 2.69
CA ARG A 66 -13.49 17.67 2.16
C ARG A 66 -12.34 16.68 2.18
N MET A 67 -11.39 16.89 1.28
CA MET A 67 -10.13 16.16 1.21
C MET A 67 -8.95 17.11 1.39
N LEU A 68 -7.99 16.73 2.21
CA LEU A 68 -6.73 17.42 2.47
C LEU A 68 -5.58 16.59 1.89
N VAL A 69 -4.70 17.23 1.14
CA VAL A 69 -3.48 16.60 0.62
C VAL A 69 -2.33 16.97 1.55
N SER A 70 -1.77 15.99 2.25
CA SER A 70 -0.66 16.18 3.19
C SER A 70 0.64 15.66 2.60
N GLY A 71 1.78 16.31 2.81
CA GLY A 71 3.07 15.86 2.30
C GLY A 71 4.21 16.77 2.72
N VAL A 72 5.43 16.34 2.42
CA VAL A 72 6.64 17.13 2.59
C VAL A 72 7.17 17.49 1.21
N ASN A 73 7.65 18.73 1.03
CA ASN A 73 8.33 19.12 -0.20
C ASN A 73 9.53 18.19 -0.44
N ARG A 74 9.72 17.71 -1.68
CA ARG A 74 10.84 16.84 -2.03
C ARG A 74 12.21 17.48 -1.76
N GLU A 75 12.26 18.80 -1.75
CA GLU A 75 13.47 19.59 -1.49
C GLU A 75 13.77 19.76 0.01
N ALA A 76 12.86 19.36 0.90
CA ALA A 76 13.11 19.45 2.33
C ALA A 76 14.22 18.47 2.75
N SER A 77 15.37 19.01 3.16
CA SER A 77 16.43 18.27 3.82
C SER A 77 16.37 18.49 5.35
N ARG A 78 17.10 17.66 6.10
CA ARG A 78 17.25 17.82 7.55
C ARG A 78 18.42 18.74 7.95
N GLU A 79 19.14 19.27 6.97
CA GLU A 79 20.36 20.08 7.15
C GLU A 79 20.08 21.58 7.14
#